data_AF-A0A5M8NRR1-F1
#
_entry.id   AF-A0A5M8NRR1-F1
#
_cell.length_a   1.000
_cell.length_b   1.000
_cell.length_c   1.000
_cell.angle_alpha   90.00
_cell.angle_beta   90.00
_cell.angle_gamma   90.00
#
_symmetry.space_group_name_H-M   'P 1'
#
loop_
_entity.id
_entity.type
_entity.pdbx_description
1 polymer ?
#
loop_
_entity_poly.entity_id
_entity_poly.type
_entity_poly.pdbx_seq_one_letter_code
_entity_poly.pdbx_strand_id
1 'polypeptide(L)'
;MRERAQARPISETDVTIDYILDERARELYGEERRRQTLLRIGGDVYKNRMLAYGLNIADYPEYKNGEPWTGFLWPIPQSVINSNLDGVIEQNPGWDSEPEK
;
A
#
# COMPACT_ATOMS: atom_id res chain seq x y z
N MET A 1 3.14 -16.23 -19.42
CA MET A 1 2.04 -16.12 -18.43
C MET A 1 0.71 -15.93 -19.14
N ARG A 2 0.51 -14.87 -19.94
CA ARG A 2 -0.74 -14.65 -20.70
C ARG A 2 -1.12 -15.81 -21.63
N GLU A 3 -0.19 -16.28 -22.45
CA GLU A 3 -0.42 -17.43 -23.35
C GLU A 3 -0.74 -18.71 -22.56
N ARG A 4 -0.03 -18.95 -21.43
CA ARG A 4 -0.31 -20.06 -20.50
C ARG A 4 -1.73 -19.98 -19.93
N ALA A 5 -2.23 -18.78 -19.67
CA ALA A 5 -3.59 -18.51 -19.21
C ALA A 5 -4.62 -18.35 -20.37
N GLN A 6 -4.22 -18.60 -21.63
CA GLN A 6 -5.05 -18.41 -22.82
C GLN A 6 -5.64 -16.98 -22.96
N ALA A 7 -4.95 -15.98 -22.42
CA ALA A 7 -5.35 -14.58 -22.52
C ALA A 7 -5.01 -13.99 -23.90
N ARG A 8 -5.74 -12.94 -24.29
CA ARG A 8 -5.53 -12.24 -25.58
C ARG A 8 -4.10 -11.69 -25.70
N PRO A 9 -3.48 -11.78 -26.91
CA PRO A 9 -2.20 -11.15 -27.17
C PRO A 9 -2.29 -9.64 -27.01
N ILE A 10 -1.16 -9.01 -26.75
CA ILE A 10 -1.04 -7.55 -26.58
C ILE A 10 0.06 -6.99 -27.46
N SER A 11 0.00 -5.69 -27.68
CA SER A 11 1.05 -4.92 -28.33
C SER A 11 2.07 -4.41 -27.31
N GLU A 12 3.26 -3.99 -27.77
CA GLU A 12 4.29 -3.40 -26.92
C GLU A 12 3.82 -2.12 -26.23
N THR A 13 2.93 -1.36 -26.88
CA THR A 13 2.35 -0.12 -26.33
C THR A 13 1.42 -0.35 -25.16
N ASP A 14 0.91 -1.57 -24.97
CA ASP A 14 0.05 -1.92 -23.84
C ASP A 14 0.85 -2.12 -22.54
N VAL A 15 2.17 -2.31 -22.63
CA VAL A 15 3.04 -2.70 -21.50
C VAL A 15 3.40 -1.48 -20.64
N THR A 16 2.42 -0.98 -19.89
CA THR A 16 2.62 0.06 -18.87
C THR A 16 2.82 -0.55 -17.48
N ILE A 17 3.32 0.24 -16.52
CA ILE A 17 3.43 -0.21 -15.13
C ILE A 17 2.07 -0.64 -14.58
N ASP A 18 1.01 0.07 -14.96
CA ASP A 18 -0.33 -0.26 -14.52
C ASP A 18 -0.83 -1.57 -15.12
N TYR A 19 -0.54 -1.79 -16.41
CA TYR A 19 -0.86 -3.05 -17.05
C TYR A 19 -0.16 -4.24 -16.38
N ILE A 20 1.13 -4.11 -16.08
CA ILE A 20 1.90 -5.14 -15.36
C ILE A 20 1.28 -5.41 -13.99
N LEU A 21 0.87 -4.36 -13.27
CA LEU A 21 0.29 -4.52 -11.94
C LEU A 21 -1.09 -5.17 -11.97
N ASP A 22 -1.87 -4.98 -13.03
CA ASP A 22 -3.13 -5.67 -13.24
C ASP A 22 -2.90 -7.14 -13.59
N GLU A 23 -1.90 -7.44 -14.43
CA GLU A 23 -1.51 -8.82 -14.73
C GLU A 23 -1.03 -9.58 -13.50
N ARG A 24 -0.24 -8.93 -12.63
CA ARG A 24 0.17 -9.51 -11.34
C ARG A 24 -1.03 -9.81 -10.45
N ALA A 25 -1.99 -8.89 -10.38
CA ALA A 25 -3.20 -9.09 -9.59
C ALA A 25 -4.06 -10.23 -10.14
N ARG A 26 -4.14 -10.41 -11.47
CA ARG A 26 -4.83 -11.54 -12.11
C ARG A 26 -4.16 -12.88 -11.87
N GLU A 27 -2.83 -12.93 -11.94
CA GLU A 27 -2.07 -14.17 -11.78
C GLU A 27 -1.96 -14.63 -10.33
N LEU A 28 -1.76 -13.67 -9.41
CA LEU A 28 -1.38 -13.94 -8.02
C LEU A 28 -2.47 -13.51 -7.04
N TYR A 29 -3.73 -13.55 -7.47
CA TYR A 29 -4.85 -13.21 -6.60
C TYR A 29 -4.86 -14.11 -5.35
N GLY A 30 -4.79 -13.51 -4.16
CA GLY A 30 -4.71 -14.23 -2.88
C GLY A 30 -3.31 -14.71 -2.47
N GLU A 31 -2.36 -14.78 -3.41
CA GLU A 31 -0.98 -15.21 -3.15
C GLU A 31 -0.01 -14.03 -3.02
N GLU A 32 -0.23 -12.98 -3.81
CA GLU A 32 0.60 -11.78 -3.75
C GLU A 32 0.36 -11.01 -2.46
N ARG A 33 1.46 -10.67 -1.79
CA ARG A 33 1.52 -9.61 -0.79
C ARG A 33 1.33 -8.24 -1.46
N ARG A 34 0.09 -7.98 -1.92
CA ARG A 34 -0.26 -6.90 -2.85
C ARG A 34 0.12 -5.52 -2.34
N ARG A 35 -0.12 -5.26 -1.06
CA ARG A 35 0.26 -4.00 -0.40
C ARG A 35 1.78 -3.80 -0.46
N GLN A 36 2.57 -4.82 -0.12
CA GLN A 36 4.04 -4.75 -0.17
C GLN A 36 4.56 -4.49 -1.58
N THR A 37 4.00 -5.16 -2.61
CA THR A 37 4.39 -4.89 -4.00
C THR A 37 4.11 -3.45 -4.39
N LEU A 38 2.90 -2.94 -4.11
CA LEU A 38 2.50 -1.58 -4.46
C LEU A 38 3.36 -0.53 -3.77
N LEU A 39 3.70 -0.75 -2.49
CA LEU A 39 4.59 0.13 -1.72
C LEU A 39 6.01 0.16 -2.31
N ARG A 40 6.55 -1.01 -2.71
CA ARG A 40 7.92 -1.13 -3.24
C ARG A 40 8.11 -0.41 -4.58
N ILE A 41 7.06 -0.29 -5.38
CA ILE A 41 7.13 0.42 -6.67
C ILE A 41 7.36 1.92 -6.46
N GLY A 42 6.96 2.44 -5.30
CA GLY A 42 7.21 3.82 -4.90
C GLY A 42 6.27 4.81 -5.56
N GLY A 43 6.53 6.09 -5.27
CA GLY A 43 5.67 7.21 -5.68
C GLY A 43 4.25 7.04 -5.16
N ASP A 44 3.28 7.49 -5.97
CA ASP A 44 1.86 7.46 -5.61
C ASP A 44 1.13 6.19 -6.07
N VAL A 45 1.85 5.14 -6.52
CA VAL A 45 1.22 3.94 -7.12
C VAL A 45 0.26 3.25 -6.15
N TYR A 46 0.69 3.03 -4.90
CA TYR A 46 -0.18 2.42 -3.89
C TYR A 46 -1.40 3.30 -3.61
N LYS A 47 -1.21 4.62 -3.44
CA LYS A 47 -2.27 5.60 -3.21
C LYS A 47 -3.28 5.63 -4.34
N ASN A 48 -2.83 5.79 -5.57
CA ASN A 48 -3.69 5.91 -6.76
C ASN A 48 -4.51 4.63 -6.97
N ARG A 49 -3.90 3.46 -6.80
CA ARG A 49 -4.60 2.18 -6.95
C ARG A 49 -5.56 1.87 -5.82
N MET A 50 -5.18 2.25 -4.60
CA MET A 50 -6.10 2.21 -3.47
C MET A 50 -7.31 3.07 -3.82
N LEU A 51 -7.14 4.37 -4.05
CA LEU A 51 -8.25 5.30 -4.35
C LEU A 51 -9.14 4.88 -5.53
N ALA A 52 -8.57 4.26 -6.57
CA ALA A 52 -9.32 3.82 -7.74
C ALA A 52 -10.10 2.52 -7.54
N TYR A 53 -9.58 1.56 -6.75
CA TYR A 53 -10.10 0.17 -6.73
C TYR A 53 -10.38 -0.40 -5.34
N GLY A 54 -10.01 0.30 -4.27
CA GLY A 54 -10.21 -0.20 -2.91
C GLY A 54 -11.68 -0.16 -2.50
N LEU A 55 -12.12 -1.24 -1.87
CA LEU A 55 -13.47 -1.37 -1.35
C LEU A 55 -13.69 -0.36 -0.22
N ASN A 56 -14.89 0.26 -0.21
CA ASN A 56 -15.37 1.16 0.82
C ASN A 56 -14.49 2.40 1.08
N ILE A 57 -13.54 2.75 0.19
CA ILE A 57 -12.74 3.98 0.33
C ILE A 57 -13.60 5.23 0.41
N ALA A 58 -14.75 5.21 -0.26
CA ALA A 58 -15.71 6.30 -0.19
C ALA A 58 -16.23 6.57 1.23
N ASP A 59 -16.24 5.55 2.08
CA ASP A 59 -16.77 5.58 3.45
C ASP A 59 -15.72 5.99 4.49
N TYR A 60 -14.44 6.04 4.10
CA TYR A 60 -13.32 6.42 4.95
C TYR A 60 -12.81 7.82 4.54
N PRO A 61 -13.35 8.89 5.14
CA PRO A 61 -13.01 10.27 4.78
C PRO A 61 -11.54 10.62 5.03
N GLU A 62 -10.85 9.89 5.92
CA GLU A 62 -9.41 10.00 6.12
C GLU A 62 -8.60 9.82 4.82
N TYR A 63 -9.10 9.02 3.86
CA TYR A 63 -8.43 8.82 2.58
C TYR A 63 -8.83 9.83 1.50
N LYS A 64 -9.87 10.65 1.73
CA LYS A 64 -10.38 11.65 0.77
C LYS A 64 -9.74 13.03 0.95
N ASN A 65 -9.40 13.42 2.18
CA ASN A 65 -9.21 14.83 2.52
C ASN A 65 -7.76 15.36 2.50
N GLY A 66 -6.81 14.59 1.96
CA GLY A 66 -5.46 15.13 1.69
C GLY A 66 -4.58 15.41 2.91
N GLU A 67 -4.98 14.95 4.10
CA GLU A 67 -4.07 14.78 5.24
C GLU A 67 -2.89 13.89 4.80
N PRO A 68 -1.67 14.14 5.32
CA PRO A 68 -0.47 13.48 4.81
C PRO A 68 -0.69 11.97 4.83
N TRP A 69 -0.54 11.36 3.66
CA TRP A 69 -0.87 9.95 3.47
C TRP A 69 0.16 9.09 4.20
N THR A 70 -0.11 8.77 5.47
CA THR A 70 0.77 7.97 6.33
C THR A 70 0.77 6.49 5.95
N GLY A 71 -0.12 6.09 5.04
CA GLY A 71 -0.50 4.72 4.69
C GLY A 71 0.61 3.78 4.21
N PHE A 72 1.84 4.27 4.04
CA PHE A 72 3.02 3.45 3.79
C PHE A 72 3.43 2.63 5.02
N LEU A 73 3.36 3.23 6.21
CA LEU A 73 3.80 2.62 7.47
C LEU A 73 2.67 2.58 8.49
N TRP A 74 2.58 1.47 9.22
CA TRP A 74 1.66 1.33 10.35
C TRP A 74 2.22 2.03 11.59
N PRO A 75 1.38 2.40 12.57
CA PRO A 75 1.90 2.91 13.83
C PRO A 75 2.75 1.83 14.51
N ILE A 76 3.86 2.24 15.09
CA ILE A 76 4.65 1.43 16.01
C ILE A 76 3.82 1.28 17.29
N PRO A 77 3.57 0.05 17.79
CA PRO A 77 2.81 -0.13 19.01
C PRO A 77 3.44 0.60 20.19
N GLN A 78 2.64 1.34 20.97
CA GLN A 78 3.16 2.16 22.08
C GLN A 78 3.88 1.32 23.14
N SER A 79 3.47 0.07 23.35
CA SER A 79 4.17 -0.84 24.26
C SER A 79 5.62 -1.11 23.83
N VAL A 80 5.90 -1.12 22.53
CA VAL A 80 7.28 -1.29 22.00
C VAL A 80 8.09 -0.03 22.26
N ILE A 81 7.50 1.16 22.06
CA ILE A 81 8.15 2.45 22.35
C ILE A 81 8.47 2.55 23.85
N ASN A 82 7.49 2.32 24.71
CA ASN A 82 7.63 2.44 26.16
C ASN A 82 8.59 1.39 26.76
N SER A 83 8.73 0.23 26.12
CA SER A 83 9.64 -0.83 26.62
C SER A 83 11.09 -0.58 26.25
N ASN A 84 11.39 0.41 25.40
CA ASN A 84 12.77 0.71 25.04
C ASN A 84 13.42 1.62 26.08
N LEU A 85 14.15 1.01 27.03
CA LEU A 85 14.76 1.71 28.16
C LEU A 85 16.05 2.48 27.77
N ASP A 86 16.82 1.93 26.83
CA ASP A 86 18.17 2.41 26.51
C ASP A 86 18.22 3.30 25.24
N GLY A 87 17.07 3.62 24.65
CA GLY A 87 17.00 4.49 23.47
C GLY A 87 15.61 5.06 23.19
N VAL A 88 15.54 6.07 22.33
CA VAL A 88 14.28 6.68 21.91
C VAL A 88 13.82 6.03 20.60
N ILE A 89 12.64 5.40 20.61
CA ILE A 89 11.95 4.98 19.39
C ILE A 89 10.92 6.06 19.05
N GLU A 90 11.20 6.83 18.02
CA GLU A 90 10.23 7.79 17.49
C GLU A 90 9.12 7.07 16.72
N GLN A 91 7.91 7.61 16.81
CA GLN A 91 6.77 7.09 16.07
C GLN A 91 6.93 7.36 14.56
N ASN A 92 6.34 6.51 13.72
CA ASN A 92 6.31 6.70 12.28
C ASN A 92 5.62 8.03 11.92
N PRO A 93 6.12 8.76 10.90
CA PRO A 93 5.56 10.05 10.52
C PRO A 93 4.04 10.04 10.30
N GLY A 94 3.36 11.01 10.93
CA GLY A 94 1.91 11.21 10.88
C GLY A 94 1.08 10.25 11.74
N TRP A 95 1.73 9.47 12.60
CA TRP A 95 1.07 8.79 13.71
C TRP A 95 1.40 9.51 15.01
N ASP A 96 0.40 9.72 15.87
CA ASP A 96 0.61 10.27 17.20
C ASP A 96 1.08 9.18 18.16
N SER A 97 2.08 9.49 18.98
CA SER A 97 2.38 8.71 20.18
C SER A 97 1.37 9.05 21.27
N GLU A 98 0.84 8.07 21.99
CA GLU A 98 -0.01 8.38 23.15
C GLU A 98 0.81 9.12 24.22
N PRO A 99 0.22 10.10 24.93
CA PRO A 99 0.88 10.71 26.08
C PRO A 99 1.15 9.64 27.15
N GLU A 100 2.34 9.66 27.75
CA GLU A 100 2.69 8.80 28.88
C GLU A 100 1.62 8.92 29.99
N LYS A 101 1.11 7.77 30.46
CA LYS A 101 0.13 7.68 31.57
C LYS A 101 0.82 7.79 32.92
#